data_AF-A0A6J5JTN9-F1
#
_entry.id   AF-A0A6J5JTN9-F1
#
_cell.length_a   1.000
_cell.length_b   1.000
_cell.length_c   1.000
_cell.angle_alpha   90.00
_cell.angle_beta   90.00
_cell.angle_gamma   90.00
#
_symmetry.space_group_name_H-M   'P 1'
#
loop_
_entity.id
_entity.type
_entity.pdbx_description
1 polymer ?
#
loop_
_entity_poly.entity_id
_entity_poly.type
_entity_poly.pdbx_seq_one_letter_code
_entity_poly.pdbx_strand_id
1 'polypeptide(L)'
;MVHSARLSDKPLNFQRPRLTAEQSHLIARYPLFFRAMQNPEAYPSNLANVGIQCGLGWYPIIEDAAREIEHELRTMWSEPFKNPEGLSAMDEELLSGRRAYPILPFCTDISQVEGELMMGIEPGHLCDMAAWKRLRKSVEQAASKSRYTCESCGKPGKFREIHWRHVYCDGCIHPFAFDSPS
;
A
#
# COMPACT_ATOMS: atom_id res chain seq x y z
N MET A 1 6.53 37.42 35.86
CA MET A 1 7.63 36.96 34.99
C MET A 1 7.58 35.44 35.03
N VAL A 2 6.89 34.80 34.08
CA VAL A 2 6.85 33.33 33.98
C VAL A 2 7.12 33.01 32.52
N HIS A 3 8.33 32.51 32.26
CA HIS A 3 8.81 32.21 30.93
C HIS A 3 8.06 31.00 30.36
N SER A 4 7.37 31.25 29.26
CA SER A 4 6.79 30.26 28.37
C SER A 4 7.92 29.48 27.70
N ALA A 5 8.07 28.20 28.02
CA ALA A 5 8.99 27.29 27.31
C ALA A 5 8.21 26.64 26.16
N ARG A 6 8.49 27.12 24.94
CA ARG A 6 8.04 26.50 23.69
C ARG A 6 8.64 25.09 23.61
N LEU A 7 7.79 24.07 23.59
CA LEU A 7 8.15 22.74 23.13
C LEU A 7 8.67 22.88 21.70
N SER A 8 9.96 22.60 21.50
CA SER A 8 10.56 22.53 20.18
C SER A 8 9.98 21.34 19.44
N ASP A 9 9.16 21.61 18.43
CA ASP A 9 8.88 20.65 17.36
C ASP A 9 10.20 20.36 16.65
N LYS A 10 10.84 19.24 17.02
CA LYS A 10 11.86 18.64 16.17
C LYS A 10 11.10 18.02 14.99
N PRO A 11 11.34 18.45 13.75
CA PRO A 11 10.80 17.73 12.60
C PRO A 11 11.38 16.32 12.65
N LEU A 12 10.52 15.32 12.84
CA LEU A 12 10.87 13.94 12.57
C LEU A 12 11.30 13.91 11.11
N ASN A 13 12.59 13.72 10.88
CA ASN A 13 13.17 13.62 9.56
C ASN A 13 12.72 12.28 8.95
N PHE A 14 11.47 12.23 8.49
CA PHE A 14 10.95 11.13 7.67
C PHE A 14 11.69 11.18 6.34
N GLN A 15 12.88 10.57 6.28
CA GLN A 15 13.51 10.28 5.01
C GLN A 15 12.55 9.39 4.23
N ARG A 16 11.93 9.96 3.19
CA ARG A 16 11.07 9.21 2.28
C ARG A 16 11.84 7.97 1.82
N PRO A 17 11.25 6.76 1.91
CA PRO A 17 11.90 5.58 1.37
C PRO A 17 12.24 5.84 -0.10
N ARG A 18 13.48 5.54 -0.50
CA ARG A 18 13.89 5.64 -1.91
C ARG A 18 13.10 4.62 -2.70
N LEU A 19 12.06 5.08 -3.38
CA LEU A 19 11.23 4.25 -4.24
C LEU A 19 12.04 3.77 -5.45
N THR A 20 11.81 2.53 -5.85
CA THR A 20 12.32 2.04 -7.13
C THR A 20 11.55 2.70 -8.28
N ALA A 21 12.11 2.72 -9.49
CA ALA A 21 11.41 3.28 -10.66
C ALA A 21 10.05 2.60 -10.92
N GLU A 22 9.96 1.30 -10.65
CA GLU A 22 8.73 0.51 -10.76
C GLU A 22 7.69 0.95 -9.72
N GLN A 23 8.09 1.10 -8.45
CA GLN A 23 7.21 1.64 -7.41
C GLN A 23 6.74 3.06 -7.75
N SER A 24 7.66 3.94 -8.19
CA SER A 24 7.30 5.30 -8.59
C SER A 24 6.27 5.33 -9.73
N HIS A 25 6.43 4.46 -10.73
CA HIS A 25 5.47 4.36 -11.84
C HIS A 25 4.09 3.90 -11.35
N LEU A 26 4.06 2.85 -10.53
CA LEU A 26 2.84 2.28 -9.96
C LEU A 26 2.06 3.32 -9.13
N ILE A 27 2.77 4.04 -8.25
CA ILE A 27 2.19 5.06 -7.36
C ILE A 27 1.63 6.24 -8.15
N ALA A 28 2.34 6.69 -9.19
CA ALA A 28 1.88 7.79 -10.03
C ALA A 28 0.64 7.41 -10.85
N ARG A 29 0.52 6.12 -11.22
CA ARG A 29 -0.57 5.62 -12.06
C ARG A 29 -1.90 5.46 -11.32
N TYR A 30 -1.87 5.14 -10.02
CA TYR A 30 -3.07 4.92 -9.20
C TYR A 30 -3.07 5.85 -7.97
N PRO A 31 -3.22 7.18 -8.19
CA PRO A 31 -2.95 8.18 -7.18
C PRO A 31 -3.96 8.22 -6.04
N LEU A 32 -5.21 7.79 -6.21
CA LEU A 32 -6.17 7.75 -5.09
C LEU A 32 -5.89 6.57 -4.17
N PHE A 33 -5.53 5.42 -4.74
CA PHE A 33 -5.18 4.22 -3.99
C PHE A 33 -3.86 4.39 -3.22
N PHE A 34 -2.82 4.91 -3.88
CA PHE A 34 -1.49 5.15 -3.30
C PHE A 34 -1.32 6.54 -2.67
N ARG A 35 -2.40 7.29 -2.39
CA ARG A 35 -2.27 8.67 -1.91
C ARG A 35 -1.49 8.82 -0.61
N ALA A 36 -1.44 7.78 0.23
CA ALA A 36 -0.61 7.80 1.43
C ALA A 36 0.89 7.87 1.13
N MET A 37 1.34 7.33 0.00
CA MET A 37 2.74 7.45 -0.43
C MET A 37 3.05 8.84 -1.01
N GLN A 38 2.03 9.54 -1.52
CA GLN A 38 2.17 10.89 -2.08
C GLN A 38 2.07 11.97 -0.99
N ASN A 39 1.20 11.76 0.00
CA ASN A 39 0.88 12.68 1.09
C ASN A 39 1.00 11.97 2.46
N PRO A 40 2.22 11.57 2.88
CA PRO A 40 2.42 10.76 4.08
C PRO A 40 2.06 11.47 5.39
N GLU A 41 2.09 12.81 5.41
CA GLU A 41 1.68 13.62 6.57
C GLU A 41 0.16 13.58 6.76
N ALA A 42 -0.60 13.67 5.66
CA ALA A 42 -2.05 13.55 5.66
C ALA A 42 -2.52 12.12 5.99
N TYR A 43 -1.77 11.10 5.53
CA TYR A 43 -2.17 9.69 5.62
C TYR A 43 -1.05 8.81 6.21
N PRO A 44 -0.75 8.94 7.52
CA PRO A 44 0.26 8.13 8.16
C PRO A 44 -0.12 6.65 8.09
N SER A 45 0.78 5.82 7.55
CA SER A 45 0.53 4.39 7.33
C SER A 45 1.83 3.61 7.15
N ASN A 46 1.78 2.28 7.21
CA ASN A 46 2.93 1.44 6.92
C ASN A 46 3.42 1.67 5.49
N LEU A 47 2.49 1.72 4.54
CA LEU A 47 2.80 1.96 3.13
C LEU A 47 3.55 3.29 2.92
N ALA A 48 3.17 4.35 3.64
CA ALA A 48 3.85 5.64 3.63
C ALA A 48 5.26 5.58 4.25
N ASN A 49 5.44 4.74 5.27
CA ASN A 49 6.68 4.66 6.05
C ASN A 49 7.74 3.74 5.42
N VAL A 50 7.33 2.53 5.01
CA VAL A 50 8.23 1.46 4.55
C VAL A 50 8.03 1.05 3.09
N GLY A 51 7.01 1.60 2.42
CA GLY A 51 6.70 1.26 1.03
C GLY A 51 6.11 -0.14 0.86
N ILE A 52 6.19 -0.67 -0.35
CA ILE A 52 5.70 -2.01 -0.70
C ILE A 52 6.73 -3.05 -0.27
N GLN A 53 6.34 -3.97 0.61
CA GLN A 53 7.20 -5.01 1.18
C GLN A 53 6.92 -6.37 0.54
N CYS A 54 6.98 -6.41 -0.79
CA CYS A 54 6.73 -7.63 -1.58
C CYS A 54 7.83 -7.81 -2.64
N GLY A 55 8.04 -9.06 -3.05
CA GLY A 55 8.94 -9.38 -4.15
C GLY A 55 8.39 -8.92 -5.51
N LEU A 56 9.31 -8.67 -6.46
CA LEU A 56 9.01 -8.14 -7.80
C LEU A 56 7.97 -8.97 -8.57
N GLY A 57 7.95 -10.29 -8.34
CA GLY A 57 7.01 -11.20 -8.98
C GLY A 57 5.54 -10.93 -8.65
N TRP A 58 5.25 -10.17 -7.59
CA TRP A 58 3.87 -9.82 -7.19
C TRP A 58 3.43 -8.44 -7.66
N TYR A 59 4.29 -7.61 -8.24
CA TYR A 59 3.92 -6.29 -8.74
C TYR A 59 2.78 -6.31 -9.77
N PRO A 60 2.72 -7.27 -10.72
CA PRO A 60 1.56 -7.40 -11.60
C PRO A 60 0.24 -7.67 -10.87
N ILE A 61 0.28 -8.45 -9.77
CA ILE A 61 -0.91 -8.72 -8.93
C ILE A 61 -1.32 -7.44 -8.20
N ILE A 62 -0.34 -6.70 -7.67
CA ILE A 62 -0.57 -5.43 -6.99
C ILE A 62 -1.16 -4.40 -7.95
N GLU A 63 -0.64 -4.30 -9.18
CA GLU A 63 -1.14 -3.40 -10.21
C GLU A 63 -2.58 -3.73 -10.62
N ASP A 64 -2.91 -5.01 -10.83
CA ASP A 64 -4.27 -5.43 -11.13
C ASP A 64 -5.25 -4.98 -10.03
N ALA A 65 -4.91 -5.21 -8.76
CA ALA A 65 -5.73 -4.81 -7.62
C ALA A 65 -5.84 -3.28 -7.52
N ALA A 66 -4.71 -2.57 -7.66
CA ALA A 66 -4.67 -1.11 -7.63
C ALA A 66 -5.55 -0.50 -8.73
N ARG A 67 -5.53 -1.06 -9.94
CA ARG A 67 -6.37 -0.60 -11.06
C ARG A 67 -7.87 -0.73 -10.76
N GLU A 68 -8.28 -1.89 -10.23
CA GLU A 68 -9.68 -2.13 -9.89
C GLU A 68 -10.15 -1.22 -8.76
N ILE A 69 -9.35 -1.10 -7.70
CA ILE A 69 -9.66 -0.26 -6.55
C ILE A 69 -9.68 1.22 -6.96
N GLU A 70 -8.67 1.70 -7.69
CA GLU A 70 -8.62 3.07 -8.18
C GLU A 70 -9.87 3.41 -9.00
N HIS A 71 -10.34 2.49 -9.86
CA HIS A 71 -11.57 2.69 -10.61
C HIS A 71 -12.77 2.92 -9.67
N GLU A 72 -12.95 2.07 -8.66
CA GLU A 72 -14.00 2.23 -7.66
C GLU A 72 -13.86 3.57 -6.91
N LEU A 73 -12.66 3.94 -6.47
CA LEU A 73 -12.40 5.22 -5.81
C LEU A 73 -12.79 6.40 -6.71
N ARG A 74 -12.50 6.34 -8.01
CA ARG A 74 -12.90 7.37 -8.98
C ARG A 74 -14.40 7.43 -9.20
N THR A 75 -15.10 6.29 -9.15
CA THR A 75 -16.58 6.30 -9.24
C THR A 75 -17.22 6.94 -8.01
N MET A 76 -16.64 6.74 -6.82
CA MET A 76 -17.09 7.44 -5.59
C MET A 76 -16.81 8.94 -5.69
N TRP A 77 -15.68 9.29 -6.29
CA TRP A 77 -15.15 10.66 -6.37
C TRP A 77 -15.54 11.38 -7.67
N SER A 78 -16.83 11.72 -7.80
CA SER A 78 -17.40 12.33 -9.01
C SER A 78 -17.29 13.88 -9.09
N GLU A 79 -16.92 14.36 -10.29
CA GLU A 79 -16.89 15.72 -10.93
C GLU A 79 -17.35 16.99 -10.14
N PRO A 80 -16.66 17.41 -9.09
CA PRO A 80 -15.93 18.67 -9.29
C PRO A 80 -14.44 18.60 -8.90
N PHE A 81 -14.02 17.54 -8.22
CA PHE A 81 -12.69 17.50 -7.62
C PHE A 81 -11.81 16.49 -8.36
N LYS A 82 -11.11 16.90 -9.41
CA LYS A 82 -10.25 15.98 -10.20
C LYS A 82 -8.84 15.79 -9.62
N ASN A 83 -8.48 16.46 -8.54
CA ASN A 83 -7.10 16.49 -8.05
C ASN A 83 -6.94 15.76 -6.69
N PRO A 84 -6.11 14.69 -6.60
CA PRO A 84 -5.70 14.04 -5.35
C PRO A 84 -5.09 15.01 -4.31
N GLU A 85 -4.41 16.07 -4.75
CA GLU A 85 -3.87 17.11 -3.85
C GLU A 85 -5.02 17.89 -3.19
N GLY A 86 -6.10 18.16 -3.94
CA GLY A 86 -7.30 18.78 -3.39
C GLY A 86 -7.99 17.89 -2.36
N LEU A 87 -8.02 16.57 -2.59
CA LEU A 87 -8.53 15.59 -1.63
C LEU A 87 -7.68 15.56 -0.34
N SER A 88 -6.36 15.66 -0.47
CA SER A 88 -5.44 15.61 0.68
C SER A 88 -5.58 16.85 1.56
N ALA A 89 -5.63 18.04 0.96
CA ALA A 89 -5.91 19.28 1.69
C ALA A 89 -7.27 19.25 2.40
N MET A 90 -8.31 18.71 1.73
CA MET A 90 -9.61 18.51 2.36
C MET A 90 -9.53 17.55 3.55
N ASP A 91 -8.90 16.38 3.39
CA ASP A 91 -8.77 15.38 4.46
C ASP A 91 -7.96 15.93 5.66
N GLU A 92 -6.91 16.72 5.43
CA GLU A 92 -6.15 17.42 6.49
C GLU A 92 -7.01 18.42 7.28
N GLU A 93 -7.83 19.22 6.59
CA GLU A 93 -8.81 20.09 7.24
C GLU A 93 -9.81 19.29 8.09
N LEU A 94 -10.27 18.14 7.60
CA LEU A 94 -11.20 17.26 8.34
C LEU A 94 -10.58 16.67 9.61
N LEU A 95 -9.29 16.28 9.55
CA LEU A 95 -8.53 15.81 10.71
C LEU A 95 -8.49 16.87 11.84
N SER A 96 -8.41 18.15 11.47
CA SER A 96 -8.40 19.27 12.43
C SER A 96 -9.78 19.57 13.07
N GLY A 97 -10.87 19.12 12.45
CA GLY A 97 -12.23 19.63 12.70
C GLY A 97 -13.26 18.66 13.30
N ARG A 98 -12.88 17.43 13.72
CA ARG A 98 -13.81 16.36 14.16
C ARG A 98 -14.83 15.90 13.11
N ARG A 99 -14.47 15.92 11.82
CA ARG A 99 -15.31 15.35 10.75
C ARG A 99 -14.85 13.94 10.39
N ALA A 100 -15.64 13.23 9.57
CA ALA A 100 -15.33 11.88 9.11
C ALA A 100 -14.11 11.90 8.18
N TYR A 101 -12.99 11.37 8.65
CA TYR A 101 -11.75 11.15 7.91
C TYR A 101 -11.51 9.64 7.76
N PRO A 102 -10.96 9.16 6.64
CA PRO A 102 -10.76 9.87 5.37
C PRO A 102 -12.07 9.97 4.56
N ILE A 103 -12.14 10.85 3.56
CA ILE A 103 -13.31 10.94 2.67
C ILE A 103 -13.45 9.68 1.80
N LEU A 104 -12.35 9.24 1.17
CA LEU A 104 -12.30 8.04 0.35
C LEU A 104 -11.51 6.94 1.05
N PRO A 105 -11.67 5.66 0.70
CA PRO A 105 -10.75 4.62 1.14
C PRO A 105 -9.34 4.81 0.57
N PHE A 106 -8.29 4.40 1.30
CA PHE A 106 -6.91 4.38 0.79
C PHE A 106 -6.12 3.16 1.26
N CYS A 107 -5.03 2.85 0.54
CA CYS A 107 -4.13 1.78 0.92
C CYS A 107 -3.22 2.19 2.08
N THR A 108 -3.22 1.40 3.15
CA THR A 108 -2.41 1.62 4.36
C THR A 108 -1.20 0.70 4.47
N ASP A 109 -1.24 -0.44 3.79
CA ASP A 109 -0.19 -1.46 3.87
C ASP A 109 -0.18 -2.32 2.61
N ILE A 110 1.01 -2.69 2.11
CA ILE A 110 1.17 -3.74 1.12
C ILE A 110 2.39 -4.56 1.52
N SER A 111 2.15 -5.77 2.01
CA SER A 111 3.18 -6.61 2.61
C SER A 111 3.01 -8.08 2.24
N GLN A 112 4.12 -8.82 2.30
CA GLN A 112 4.09 -10.27 2.29
C GLN A 112 3.91 -10.79 3.70
N VAL A 113 2.91 -11.64 3.92
CA VAL A 113 2.65 -12.31 5.18
C VAL A 113 2.35 -13.76 4.89
N GLU A 114 3.20 -14.67 5.37
CA GLU A 114 2.93 -16.10 5.35
C GLU A 114 2.61 -16.67 3.95
N GLY A 115 3.37 -16.23 2.93
CA GLY A 115 3.17 -16.63 1.53
C GLY A 115 1.94 -16.02 0.87
N GLU A 116 1.35 -14.99 1.47
CA GLU A 116 0.19 -14.28 0.95
C GLU A 116 0.46 -12.77 0.84
N LEU A 117 -0.16 -12.15 -0.16
CA LEU A 117 -0.13 -10.70 -0.35
C LEU A 117 -1.22 -10.08 0.52
N MET A 118 -0.80 -9.27 1.48
CA MET A 118 -1.68 -8.49 2.33
C MET A 118 -1.79 -7.07 1.78
N MET A 119 -3.02 -6.57 1.70
CA MET A 119 -3.30 -5.16 1.42
C MET A 119 -4.22 -4.59 2.48
N GLY A 120 -3.73 -3.60 3.22
CA GLY A 120 -4.52 -2.81 4.15
C GLY A 120 -5.30 -1.73 3.40
N ILE A 121 -6.58 -1.57 3.70
CA ILE A 121 -7.40 -0.45 3.21
C ILE A 121 -8.10 0.19 4.41
N GLU A 122 -7.88 1.49 4.61
CA GLU A 122 -8.68 2.29 5.54
C GLU A 122 -10.01 2.64 4.87
N PRO A 123 -11.17 2.40 5.50
CA PRO A 123 -12.47 2.77 4.93
C PRO A 123 -12.62 4.30 4.86
N GLY A 124 -13.38 4.78 3.88
CA GLY A 124 -13.69 6.20 3.73
C GLY A 124 -15.15 6.53 3.97
N HIS A 125 -15.44 7.78 4.32
CA HIS A 125 -16.79 8.26 4.58
C HIS A 125 -17.76 8.06 3.41
N LEU A 126 -17.31 8.25 2.17
CA LEU A 126 -18.13 8.04 0.97
C LEU A 126 -18.23 6.57 0.54
N CYS A 127 -17.56 5.66 1.24
CA CYS A 127 -17.57 4.24 0.90
C CYS A 127 -18.79 3.55 1.51
N ASP A 128 -19.83 3.33 0.70
CA ASP A 128 -20.96 2.50 1.10
C ASP A 128 -20.57 1.00 1.20
N MET A 129 -21.47 0.19 1.74
CA MET A 129 -21.24 -1.25 1.92
C MET A 129 -21.06 -2.01 0.60
N ALA A 130 -21.69 -1.56 -0.49
CA ALA A 130 -21.57 -2.21 -1.79
C ALA A 130 -20.20 -1.95 -2.39
N ALA A 131 -19.72 -0.71 -2.31
CA ALA A 131 -18.40 -0.29 -2.73
C ALA A 131 -17.32 -0.97 -1.89
N TRP A 132 -17.49 -1.01 -0.57
CA TRP A 132 -16.57 -1.73 0.33
C TRP A 132 -16.44 -3.22 -0.02
N LYS A 133 -17.55 -3.86 -0.37
CA LYS A 133 -17.54 -5.26 -0.82
C LYS A 133 -16.75 -5.44 -2.11
N ARG A 134 -16.80 -4.49 -3.05
CA ARG A 134 -16.02 -4.53 -4.30
C ARG A 134 -14.52 -4.33 -4.02
N LEU A 135 -14.16 -3.38 -3.17
CA LEU A 135 -12.77 -3.18 -2.74
C LEU A 135 -12.17 -4.42 -2.09
N ARG A 136 -12.89 -5.02 -1.12
CA ARG A 136 -12.43 -6.25 -0.46
C ARG A 136 -12.30 -7.42 -1.43
N LYS A 137 -13.20 -7.53 -2.40
CA LYS A 137 -13.11 -8.57 -3.43
C LYS A 137 -11.80 -8.46 -4.23
N SER A 138 -11.38 -7.27 -4.63
CA SER A 138 -10.10 -7.08 -5.34
C SER A 138 -8.90 -7.46 -4.47
N VAL A 139 -8.92 -7.12 -3.17
CA VAL A 139 -7.89 -7.55 -2.21
C VAL A 139 -7.86 -9.07 -2.04
N GLU A 140 -9.01 -9.71 -1.84
CA GLU A 140 -9.13 -11.17 -1.69
C GLU A 140 -8.64 -11.92 -2.96
N GLN A 141 -8.92 -11.37 -4.14
CA GLN A 141 -8.42 -11.91 -5.40
C GLN A 141 -6.89 -11.77 -5.52
N ALA A 142 -6.34 -10.64 -5.09
CA ALA A 142 -4.90 -10.41 -5.07
C ALA A 142 -4.18 -11.40 -4.14
N ALA A 143 -4.69 -11.55 -2.92
CA ALA A 143 -4.22 -12.53 -1.93
C ALA A 143 -4.31 -13.96 -2.50
N SER A 144 -5.46 -14.36 -3.06
CA SER A 144 -5.63 -15.68 -3.64
C SER A 144 -4.64 -15.97 -4.78
N LYS A 145 -4.39 -15.01 -5.67
CA LYS A 145 -3.41 -15.14 -6.77
C LYS A 145 -1.98 -15.26 -6.24
N SER A 146 -1.61 -14.54 -5.20
CA SER A 146 -0.23 -14.49 -4.70
C SER A 146 0.23 -15.84 -4.15
N ARG A 147 -0.68 -16.62 -3.54
CA ARG A 147 -0.39 -17.95 -2.97
C ARG A 147 0.17 -18.98 -3.95
N TYR A 148 -0.03 -18.74 -5.25
CA TYR A 148 0.43 -19.61 -6.33
C TYR A 148 1.39 -18.92 -7.30
N THR A 149 1.83 -17.70 -6.96
CA THR A 149 2.70 -16.89 -7.81
C THR A 149 4.04 -16.69 -7.12
N CYS A 150 5.14 -16.99 -7.80
CA CYS A 150 6.49 -16.81 -7.27
C CYS A 150 6.74 -15.34 -6.92
N GLU A 151 7.06 -15.05 -5.66
CA GLU A 151 7.38 -13.72 -5.14
C GLU A 151 8.54 -13.06 -5.90
N SER A 152 9.48 -13.86 -6.41
CA SER A 152 10.67 -13.34 -7.11
C SER A 152 10.39 -13.03 -8.59
N CYS A 153 9.79 -13.97 -9.33
CA CYS A 153 9.75 -13.89 -10.80
C CYS A 153 8.34 -13.90 -11.42
N GLY A 154 7.27 -14.01 -10.62
CA GLY A 154 5.89 -13.95 -11.10
C GLY A 154 5.39 -15.20 -11.84
N LYS A 155 6.24 -16.21 -12.06
CA LYS A 155 5.84 -17.52 -12.60
C LYS A 155 5.10 -18.35 -11.55
N PRO A 156 4.41 -19.45 -11.91
CA PRO A 156 3.80 -20.35 -10.94
C PRO A 156 4.79 -20.76 -9.85
N GLY A 157 4.43 -20.51 -8.60
CA GLY A 157 5.20 -20.82 -7.41
C GLY A 157 4.49 -21.83 -6.53
N LYS A 158 5.22 -22.36 -5.55
CA LYS A 158 4.66 -23.22 -4.51
C LYS A 158 4.97 -22.61 -3.16
N PHE A 159 4.07 -22.80 -2.21
CA PHE A 159 4.32 -22.47 -0.82
C PHE A 159 5.52 -23.25 -0.29
N ARG A 160 6.44 -22.56 0.37
CA ARG A 160 7.69 -23.10 0.92
C ARG A 160 7.81 -22.69 2.37
N GLU A 161 8.10 -23.66 3.22
CA GLU A 161 8.45 -23.47 4.62
C GLU A 161 9.97 -23.50 4.78
N ILE A 162 10.68 -22.55 4.15
CA ILE A 162 12.15 -22.44 4.25
C ILE A 162 12.49 -21.12 4.96
N HIS A 163 12.91 -21.21 6.22
CA HIS A 163 13.15 -20.10 7.15
C HIS A 163 11.91 -19.23 7.44
N TRP A 164 11.35 -18.60 6.41
CA TRP A 164 10.12 -17.81 6.41
C TRP A 164 9.16 -18.41 5.38
N ARG A 165 7.85 -18.25 5.61
CA ARG A 165 6.84 -18.84 4.72
C ARG A 165 6.69 -17.98 3.47
N HIS A 166 7.08 -18.52 2.32
CA HIS A 166 7.13 -17.81 1.03
C HIS A 166 6.55 -18.64 -0.12
N VAL A 167 6.24 -17.98 -1.25
CA VAL A 167 5.86 -18.64 -2.49
C VAL A 167 6.98 -18.50 -3.53
N TYR A 168 7.66 -19.59 -3.83
CA TYR A 168 8.74 -19.62 -4.83
C TYR A 168 8.60 -20.77 -5.83
N CYS A 169 9.02 -20.52 -7.07
CA CYS A 169 9.25 -21.56 -8.06
C CYS A 169 10.59 -22.27 -7.82
N ASP A 170 10.77 -23.46 -8.38
CA ASP A 170 12.01 -24.25 -8.21
C ASP A 170 13.26 -23.52 -8.75
N GLY A 171 13.10 -22.61 -9.71
CA GLY A 171 14.21 -21.82 -10.26
C GLY A 171 14.68 -20.67 -9.36
N CYS A 172 13.80 -20.12 -8.52
CA CYS A 172 14.14 -19.01 -7.62
C CYS A 172 14.58 -19.47 -6.23
N ILE A 173 14.39 -20.76 -5.91
CA ILE A 173 14.76 -21.33 -4.60
C ILE A 173 16.24 -21.74 -4.53
N HIS A 174 16.92 -21.87 -5.67
CA HIS A 174 18.23 -22.48 -5.77
C HIS A 174 19.33 -21.48 -6.20
N PRO A 175 20.49 -21.42 -5.51
CA PRO A 175 20.82 -22.00 -4.21
C PRO A 175 20.89 -20.91 -3.12
N PHE A 176 20.06 -21.04 -2.09
CA PHE A 176 20.51 -20.76 -0.72
C PHE A 176 21.48 -21.87 -0.24
N ALA A 177 22.44 -22.26 -1.09
CA ALA A 177 23.57 -23.07 -0.65
C ALA A 177 24.47 -22.09 0.10
N PHE A 178 24.40 -22.14 1.42
CA PHE A 178 25.49 -21.66 2.22
C PHE A 178 26.73 -22.45 1.77
N ASP A 179 27.64 -21.78 1.07
CA ASP A 179 29.05 -22.15 1.14
C ASP A 179 29.44 -21.96 2.61
N SER A 180 29.25 -23.00 3.42
CA SER A 180 29.91 -23.10 4.72
C SER A 180 31.42 -23.14 4.41
N PRO A 181 32.21 -22.14 4.85
CA PRO A 181 33.66 -22.24 4.68
C PRO A 181 34.12 -23.48 5.43
N SER A 182 34.81 -24.36 4.68
CA SER A 182 35.42 -25.59 5.15
C SER A 182 36.50 -25.32 6.18
#